data_AF-A0AAU8J396-F1
#
_entry.id   AF-A0AAU8J396-F1
#
_cell.length_a   1.000
_cell.length_b   1.000
_cell.length_c   1.000
_cell.angle_alpha   90.00
_cell.angle_beta   90.00
_cell.angle_gamma   90.00
#
_symmetry.space_group_name_H-M   'P 1'
#
loop_
_entity.id
_entity.type
_entity.pdbx_description
1 polymer ?
#
loop_
_entity_poly.entity_id
_entity_poly.type
_entity_poly.pdbx_seq_one_letter_code
_entity_poly.pdbx_strand_id
1 'polypeptide(L)' 'MDVAKMELALQRYQDAVAALDAARTDLEAEAAAALRPSDATPEDWARVSELTGWSEQELRRLVTAADTLDLR' A
#
# COMPACT_ATOMS: atom_id res chain seq x y z
N MET A 1 3.86 -38.40 3.72
CA MET A 1 3.64 -36.95 3.76
C MET A 1 4.03 -36.48 5.15
N ASP A 2 4.99 -35.57 5.26
CA ASP A 2 5.50 -35.07 6.54
C ASP A 2 4.69 -33.83 6.94
N VAL A 3 3.68 -34.03 7.80
CA VAL A 3 2.70 -32.98 8.17
C VAL A 3 3.42 -31.81 8.84
N ALA A 4 4.45 -32.06 9.64
CA ALA A 4 5.22 -31.02 10.32
C ALA A 4 5.96 -30.09 9.33
N LYS A 5 6.49 -30.65 8.23
CA LYS A 5 7.09 -29.82 7.16
C LYS A 5 6.05 -28.97 6.45
N MET A 6 4.82 -29.47 6.32
CA MET A 6 3.73 -28.71 5.70
C MET A 6 3.23 -27.58 6.61
N GLU A 7 3.11 -27.83 7.91
CA GLU A 7 2.77 -26.80 8.91
C GLU A 7 3.81 -25.68 8.94
N LEU A 8 5.09 -26.01 8.92
CA LEU A 8 6.17 -25.02 8.86
C LEU A 8 6.13 -24.20 7.55
N ALA A 9 5.84 -24.83 6.41
CA ALA A 9 5.70 -24.13 5.14
C ALA A 9 4.48 -23.19 5.15
N LEU A 10 3.35 -23.62 5.74
CA LEU A 10 2.16 -22.80 5.90
C LEU A 10 2.43 -21.58 6.78
N GLN A 11 3.13 -21.75 7.91
CA GLN A 11 3.48 -20.63 8.79
C GLN A 11 4.33 -19.59 8.05
N ARG A 12 5.40 -20.01 7.36
CA ARG A 12 6.26 -19.10 6.59
C ARG A 12 5.51 -18.35 5.49
N TYR A 13 4.56 -19.03 4.86
CA TYR A 13 3.69 -18.40 3.88
C TYR A 13 2.83 -17.31 4.52
N GLN A 14 2.19 -17.62 5.65
CA GLN A 14 1.36 -16.64 6.39
C GLN A 14 2.20 -15.45 6.88
N ASP A 15 3.39 -15.69 7.40
CA ASP A 15 4.32 -14.63 7.83
C ASP A 15 4.70 -13.71 6.66
N ALA A 16 4.98 -14.30 5.49
CA ALA A 16 5.32 -13.53 4.29
C ALA A 16 4.13 -12.72 3.75
N VAL A 17 2.91 -13.28 3.81
CA VAL A 17 1.68 -12.54 3.45
C VAL A 17 1.48 -11.37 4.41
N ALA A 18 1.58 -11.59 5.72
CA ALA A 18 1.44 -10.53 6.71
C ALA A 18 2.48 -9.41 6.53
N ALA A 19 3.74 -9.78 6.25
CA ALA A 19 4.81 -8.81 5.98
C ALA A 19 4.57 -8.03 4.68
N LEU A 20 4.06 -8.69 3.63
CA LEU A 20 3.71 -8.04 2.37
C LEU A 20 2.54 -7.07 2.55
N ASP A 21 1.51 -7.48 3.29
CA ASP A 21 0.35 -6.63 3.57
C ASP A 21 0.76 -5.39 4.37
N ALA A 22 1.61 -5.54 5.40
CA ALA A 22 2.15 -4.43 6.16
C ALA A 22 2.96 -3.46 5.28
N ALA A 23 3.89 -3.98 4.48
CA ALA A 23 4.69 -3.17 3.56
C ALA A 23 3.83 -2.44 2.51
N ARG A 24 2.74 -3.08 2.07
CA ARG A 24 1.76 -2.44 1.19
C ARG A 24 1.04 -1.31 1.90
N THR A 25 0.55 -1.52 3.12
CA THR A 25 -0.10 -0.46 3.90
C THR A 25 0.83 0.74 4.14
N ASP A 26 2.10 0.49 4.45
CA ASP A 26 3.08 1.56 4.61
C ASP A 26 3.28 2.35 3.30
N LEU A 27 3.42 1.66 2.16
CA LEU A 27 3.55 2.32 0.86
C LEU A 27 2.28 3.11 0.49
N GLU A 28 1.10 2.59 0.83
CA GLU A 28 -0.17 3.28 0.64
C GLU A 28 -0.25 4.56 1.47
N ALA A 29 0.20 4.53 2.73
CA ALA A 29 0.23 5.71 3.60
C ALA A 29 1.19 6.80 3.08
N GLU A 30 2.40 6.42 2.66
CA GLU A 30 3.39 7.36 2.11
C GLU A 30 2.94 7.97 0.78
N ALA A 31 2.33 7.18 -0.10
CA ALA A 31 1.77 7.68 -1.35
C ALA A 31 0.61 8.68 -1.11
N ALA A 32 -0.25 8.40 -0.12
CA ALA A 32 -1.32 9.33 0.26
C ALA A 32 -0.73 10.63 0.82
N ALA A 33 0.23 10.53 1.73
CA ALA A 33 0.88 11.68 2.35
C ALA A 33 1.58 12.58 1.34
N ALA A 34 2.21 11.99 0.31
CA ALA A 34 2.86 12.74 -0.77
C ALA A 34 1.87 13.51 -1.66
N LEU A 35 0.66 12.99 -1.86
CA LEU A 35 -0.34 13.54 -2.80
C LEU A 35 -1.48 14.33 -2.14
N ARG A 36 -1.61 14.24 -0.81
CA ARG A 36 -2.59 14.98 0.00
C ARG A 36 -2.42 16.51 0.02
N PRO A 37 -1.21 17.10 -0.05
CA PRO A 37 -1.05 18.55 -0.01
C PRO A 37 -1.89 19.26 -1.10
N SER A 38 -2.49 20.40 -0.76
CA SER A 38 -3.37 21.14 -1.70
C SER A 38 -2.62 21.68 -2.93
N ASP A 39 -1.30 21.68 -2.89
CA ASP A 39 -0.37 22.09 -3.95
C ASP A 39 0.28 20.92 -4.69
N ALA A 40 -0.14 19.67 -4.43
CA ALA A 40 0.33 18.50 -5.18
C ALA A 40 0.12 18.72 -6.69
N THR A 41 1.23 18.70 -7.43
CA THR A 41 1.24 19.03 -8.85
C THR A 41 1.00 17.79 -9.71
N PRO A 42 0.55 17.92 -10.98
CA PRO A 42 0.46 16.78 -11.89
C PRO A 42 1.76 15.99 -12.05
N GLU A 43 2.92 16.62 -11.84
CA GLU A 43 4.23 15.96 -11.85
C GLU A 43 4.41 15.04 -10.64
N ASP A 44 3.96 15.45 -9.45
CA ASP A 44 3.98 14.62 -8.24
C ASP A 44 3.11 13.36 -8.41
N TRP A 45 1.93 13.53 -8.99
CA TRP A 45 1.02 12.41 -9.32
C TRP A 45 1.66 11.43 -10.31
N ALA A 46 2.28 11.94 -11.38
CA ALA A 46 2.98 11.11 -12.36
C ALA A 46 4.17 10.38 -11.71
N ARG A 47 4.92 11.07 -10.85
CA ARG A 47 6.08 10.49 -10.17
C ARG A 47 5.71 9.38 -9.19
N VAL A 48 4.66 9.58 -8.39
CA VAL A 48 4.15 8.55 -7.47
C VAL A 48 3.57 7.37 -8.25
N SER A 49 2.87 7.61 -9.37
CA SER A 49 2.38 6.56 -10.27
C SER A 49 3.52 5.73 -10.84
N GLU A 50 4.61 6.37 -11.29
CA GLU A 50 5.80 5.68 -11.80
C GLU A 50 6.50 4.84 -10.72
N LEU A 51 6.66 5.38 -9.51
CA LEU A 51 7.32 4.71 -8.39
C LEU A 51 6.57 3.49 -7.89
N THR A 52 5.25 3.60 -7.80
CA THR A 52 4.38 2.55 -7.22
C THR A 52 3.86 1.57 -8.28
N GLY A 53 3.83 1.99 -9.54
CA GLY A 53 3.13 1.28 -10.62
C GLY A 53 1.62 1.38 -10.54
N TRP A 54 1.05 2.15 -9.60
CA TRP A 54 -0.39 2.34 -9.47
C TRP A 54 -0.90 3.37 -10.47
N SER A 55 -2.10 3.13 -10.98
CA SER A 55 -2.81 4.10 -11.80
C SER A 55 -3.17 5.34 -10.98
N GLU A 56 -3.32 6.48 -11.66
CA GLU A 56 -3.81 7.71 -11.04
C GLU A 56 -5.17 7.51 -10.36
N GLN A 57 -6.03 6.64 -10.91
CA GLN A 57 -7.32 6.32 -10.30
C GLN A 57 -7.18 5.59 -8.96
N GLU A 58 -6.24 4.66 -8.84
CA GLU A 58 -5.95 3.96 -7.57
C GLU A 58 -5.41 4.95 -6.53
N LEU A 59 -4.47 5.81 -6.94
CA LEU A 59 -3.92 6.87 -6.09
C LEU A 59 -4.99 7.84 -5.59
N ARG A 60 -5.92 8.26 -6.46
CA ARG A 60 -7.03 9.16 -6.06
C ARG A 60 -7.94 8.52 -5.01
N ARG A 61 -8.26 7.23 -5.15
CA ARG A 61 -9.07 6.51 -4.15
C ARG A 61 -8.36 6.45 -2.81
N LEU A 62 -7.05 6.25 -2.85
CA LEU A 62 -6.20 6.13 -1.67
C LEU A 62 -6.06 7.46 -0.92
N VAL A 63 -5.83 8.58 -1.61
CA VAL A 63 -5.86 9.91 -0.99
C VAL A 63 -7.23 10.18 -0.37
N THR A 64 -8.32 9.90 -1.10
CA THR A 64 -9.69 10.10 -0.60
C THR A 64 -9.99 9.25 0.63
N ALA A 65 -9.54 8.00 0.65
CA ALA A 65 -9.72 7.10 1.78
C ALA A 65 -8.96 7.59 3.01
N ALA A 66 -7.71 8.04 2.83
CA ALA A 66 -6.90 8.59 3.91
C ALA A 66 -7.55 9.84 4.52
N ASP A 67 -8.10 10.74 3.69
CA ASP A 67 -8.80 11.94 4.17
C ASP A 67 -10.10 11.60 4.91
N THR A 68 -10.78 10.52 4.51
CA THR A 68 -12.01 10.06 5.19
C THR A 68 -11.72 9.40 6.54
N LEU A 69 -10.56 8.75 6.68
CA LEU A 69 -10.10 8.12 7.92
C LEU A 69 -9.67 9.16 8.97
N ASP A 70 -9.02 10.25 8.54
CA ASP A 70 -8.58 11.33 9.45
C ASP A 70 -9.74 12.20 9.99
N LEU A 71 -10.92 12.12 9.38
CA LEU A 71 -12.13 12.84 9.80
C LEU A 71 -13.01 12.06 10.80
N ARG A 72 -12.61 10.85 11.22
CA ARG A 72 -13.34 9.99 12.16
C ARG A 72 -12.61 9.84 13.49
#